data_AF-T1FLD7-F1
#
_entry.id   AF-T1FLD7-F1
#
_cell.length_a   1.000
_cell.length_b   1.000
_cell.length_c   1.000
_cell.angle_alpha   90.00
_cell.angle_beta   90.00
_cell.angle_gamma   90.00
#
_symmetry.space_group_name_H-M   'P 1'
#
loop_
_entity.id
_entity.type
_entity.pdbx_description
1 polymer ?
#
loop_
_entity_poly.entity_id
_entity_poly.type
_entity_poly.pdbx_seq_one_letter_code
_entity_poly.pdbx_strand_id
1 'polypeptide(L)'
;FGWTHVTLLIIVTQSHLIMQNIFEGLIWFLVPVSMIICNDIMAYLFGFFFGRTPLIKLSPKKTWEGFIGGAFATILFGILASYMLVQFDYFVCPIEYDDAKQALSMDCERFVFIIGCGPCGLRMAIESALLGCQVTVVDKRDGFTRNNVLHLWTFLIHDLKSLAAKQFFGKFCSGSIDHIS
;
A
#
# COMPACT_ATOMS: atom_id res chain seq x y z
N PHE A 1 16.80 41.62 2.78
CA PHE A 1 17.47 40.87 3.86
C PHE A 1 16.53 39.87 4.56
N GLY A 2 15.32 40.25 4.99
CA GLY A 2 14.35 39.29 5.57
C GLY A 2 13.90 38.20 4.59
N TRP A 3 13.50 38.58 3.37
CA TRP A 3 13.06 37.63 2.34
C TRP A 3 14.12 36.58 1.97
N THR A 4 15.40 36.96 1.92
CA THR A 4 16.49 36.02 1.61
C THR A 4 16.69 34.99 2.72
N HIS A 5 16.49 35.36 3.99
CA HIS A 5 16.54 34.40 5.11
C HIS A 5 15.34 33.47 5.15
N VAL A 6 14.14 34.00 4.87
CA VAL A 6 12.91 33.18 4.78
C VAL A 6 13.02 32.17 3.64
N THR A 7 13.47 32.59 2.45
CA THR A 7 13.67 31.69 1.31
C THR A 7 14.72 30.63 1.60
N LEU A 8 15.83 30.98 2.24
CA LEU A 8 16.84 29.99 2.68
C LEU A 8 16.26 28.98 3.67
N LEU A 9 15.49 29.44 4.67
CA LEU A 9 14.88 28.56 5.65
C LEU A 9 13.91 27.57 4.98
N ILE A 10 13.04 28.05 4.09
CA ILE A 10 12.11 27.19 3.35
C ILE A 10 12.87 26.15 2.51
N ILE A 11 13.90 26.57 1.77
CA ILE A 11 14.65 25.68 0.87
C ILE A 11 15.48 24.64 1.64
N VAL A 12 16.11 25.04 2.74
CA VAL A 12 16.94 24.14 3.53
C VAL A 12 16.08 23.16 4.32
N THR A 13 15.00 23.63 4.95
CA THR A 13 14.11 22.74 5.71
C THR A 13 13.38 21.75 4.79
N GLN A 14 12.84 22.19 3.65
CA GLN A 14 12.17 21.27 2.73
C GLN A 14 13.14 20.22 2.15
N SER A 15 14.37 20.61 1.81
CA SER A 15 15.36 19.67 1.26
C SER A 15 15.80 18.65 2.30
N HIS A 16 15.98 19.08 3.56
CA HIS A 16 16.28 18.17 4.66
C HIS A 16 15.19 17.12 4.88
N LEU A 17 13.92 17.54 4.88
CA LEU A 17 12.78 16.62 5.02
C LEU A 17 12.66 15.66 3.83
N ILE A 18 12.92 16.12 2.60
CA ILE A 18 12.90 15.26 1.41
C ILE A 18 14.03 14.22 1.50
N MET A 19 15.23 14.62 1.92
CA MET A 19 16.35 13.69 2.12
C MET A 19 16.00 12.62 3.16
N GLN A 20 15.41 13.01 4.30
CA GLN A 20 14.95 12.05 5.32
C GLN A 20 13.94 11.05 4.75
N ASN A 21 12.95 11.51 3.97
CA ASN A 21 11.98 10.61 3.33
C ASN A 21 12.64 9.65 2.32
N ILE A 22 13.66 10.11 1.57
CA ILE A 22 14.39 9.28 0.61
C ILE A 22 15.21 8.19 1.32
N PHE A 23 15.83 8.52 2.46
CA PHE A 23 16.62 7.56 3.23
C PHE A 23 15.76 6.46 3.87
N GLU A 24 14.54 6.78 4.31
CA GLU A 24 13.55 5.80 4.79
C GLU A 24 12.99 4.91 3.66
N GLY A 25 13.01 5.41 2.41
CA GLY A 25 12.65 4.64 1.22
C GLY A 25 12.30 5.54 0.03
N LEU A 26 12.84 5.21 -1.15
CA LEU A 26 12.61 5.99 -2.38
C LEU A 26 11.12 6.09 -2.77
N ILE A 27 10.31 5.11 -2.37
CA ILE A 27 8.88 5.06 -2.64
C ILE A 27 8.13 6.28 -2.07
N TRP A 28 8.54 6.78 -0.90
CA TRP A 28 7.92 7.94 -0.23
C TRP A 28 8.11 9.23 -1.01
N PHE A 29 9.12 9.30 -1.87
CA PHE A 29 9.36 10.41 -2.78
C PHE A 29 8.76 10.16 -4.17
N LEU A 30 8.99 8.99 -4.75
CA LEU A 30 8.59 8.68 -6.14
C LEU A 30 7.07 8.61 -6.34
N VAL A 31 6.33 8.02 -5.39
CA VAL A 31 4.88 7.85 -5.54
C VAL A 31 4.15 9.21 -5.51
N PRO A 32 4.38 10.12 -4.54
CA PRO A 32 3.73 11.42 -4.55
C PRO A 32 4.12 12.28 -5.76
N VAL A 33 5.40 12.29 -6.15
CA VAL A 33 5.88 13.08 -7.30
C VAL A 33 5.27 12.59 -8.61
N SER A 34 5.26 11.27 -8.83
CA SER A 34 4.63 10.69 -10.03
C SER A 34 3.13 10.94 -10.06
N MET A 35 2.45 10.86 -8.92
CA MET A 35 1.01 11.15 -8.80
C MET A 35 0.69 12.60 -9.20
N ILE A 36 1.49 13.58 -8.78
CA ILE A 36 1.31 14.99 -9.15
C ILE A 36 1.49 15.19 -10.65
N ILE A 37 2.56 14.62 -11.22
CA ILE A 37 2.86 14.74 -12.66
C ILE A 37 1.75 14.09 -13.49
N CYS A 38 1.30 12.89 -13.11
CA CYS A 38 0.21 12.20 -13.80
C CYS A 38 -1.11 12.96 -13.71
N ASN A 39 -1.41 13.57 -12.56
CA ASN A 39 -2.60 14.39 -12.39
C ASN A 39 -2.61 15.58 -13.35
N ASP A 40 -1.49 16.31 -13.46
CA ASP A 40 -1.38 17.46 -14.36
C ASP A 40 -1.47 17.06 -15.84
N ILE A 41 -0.80 15.98 -16.24
CA ILE A 41 -0.85 15.45 -17.61
C ILE A 41 -2.27 15.00 -17.97
N MET A 42 -2.93 14.24 -17.08
CA MET A 42 -4.27 13.71 -17.36
C MET A 42 -5.34 14.79 -17.31
N ALA A 43 -5.26 15.73 -16.38
CA ALA A 43 -6.16 16.89 -16.36
C ALA A 43 -6.04 17.72 -17.64
N TYR A 44 -4.82 17.85 -18.18
CA TYR A 44 -4.60 18.49 -19.48
C TYR A 44 -5.17 17.67 -20.66
N LEU A 45 -4.90 16.36 -20.72
CA LEU A 45 -5.38 15.48 -21.79
C LEU A 45 -6.92 15.41 -21.83
N PHE A 46 -7.56 15.13 -20.70
CA PHE A 46 -9.02 15.10 -20.63
C PHE A 46 -9.63 16.49 -20.81
N GLY A 47 -8.93 17.53 -20.35
CA GLY A 47 -9.32 18.92 -20.60
C GLY A 47 -9.30 19.30 -22.08
N PHE A 48 -8.34 18.79 -22.86
CA PHE A 48 -8.24 19.04 -24.29
C PHE A 48 -9.26 18.25 -25.12
N PHE A 49 -9.46 16.96 -24.82
CA PHE A 49 -10.35 16.11 -25.61
C PHE A 49 -11.84 16.31 -25.30
N PHE A 50 -12.18 16.52 -24.02
CA PHE A 50 -13.57 16.55 -23.58
C PHE A 50 -14.00 17.91 -23.02
N GLY A 51 -13.09 18.82 -22.70
CA GLY A 51 -13.42 20.06 -21.98
C GLY A 51 -14.40 20.99 -22.69
N ARG A 52 -15.71 20.84 -22.40
CA ARG A 52 -16.77 21.73 -22.92
C ARG A 52 -17.22 22.75 -21.89
N THR A 53 -17.17 22.43 -20.59
CA THR A 53 -17.60 23.36 -19.52
C THR A 53 -16.43 23.93 -18.71
N PRO A 54 -16.20 25.26 -18.71
CA PRO A 54 -15.14 25.90 -17.94
C PRO A 54 -15.45 25.93 -16.43
N LEU A 55 -14.46 25.66 -15.59
CA LEU A 55 -14.59 25.60 -14.12
C LEU A 55 -14.77 26.98 -13.48
N ILE A 56 -14.05 27.98 -14.00
CA ILE A 56 -13.92 29.32 -13.41
C ILE A 56 -13.84 30.37 -14.53
N LYS A 57 -14.63 31.45 -14.44
CA LYS A 57 -14.64 32.56 -15.43
C LYS A 57 -13.29 33.29 -15.57
N LEU A 58 -12.45 33.24 -14.54
CA LEU A 58 -11.10 33.83 -14.53
C LEU A 58 -10.07 32.99 -15.32
N SER A 59 -10.32 31.69 -15.53
CA SER A 59 -9.41 30.80 -16.28
C SER A 59 -10.21 29.91 -17.24
N PRO A 60 -10.56 30.41 -18.43
CA PRO A 60 -11.43 29.71 -19.38
C PRO A 60 -10.83 28.42 -19.98
N LYS A 61 -9.55 28.10 -19.67
CA LYS A 61 -8.87 26.88 -20.12
C LYS A 61 -8.97 25.71 -19.13
N LYS A 62 -9.46 25.91 -17.90
CA LYS A 62 -9.67 24.82 -16.93
C LYS A 62 -11.09 24.31 -17.03
N THR A 63 -11.27 23.00 -17.21
CA THR A 63 -12.58 22.38 -17.46
C THR A 63 -12.96 21.37 -16.37
N TRP A 64 -14.27 21.21 -16.13
CA TRP A 64 -14.80 20.28 -15.10
C TRP A 64 -14.51 18.82 -15.44
N GLU A 65 -14.58 18.53 -16.72
CA GLU A 65 -14.30 17.21 -17.29
C GLU A 65 -12.81 16.85 -17.15
N GLY A 66 -11.91 17.82 -17.33
CA GLY A 66 -10.47 17.64 -17.07
C GLY A 66 -10.17 17.39 -15.59
N PHE A 67 -10.85 18.10 -14.68
CA PHE A 67 -10.64 17.91 -13.23
C PHE A 67 -11.11 16.53 -12.74
N ILE A 68 -12.31 16.09 -13.13
CA ILE A 68 -12.81 14.75 -12.77
C ILE A 68 -11.94 13.66 -13.42
N GLY A 69 -11.62 13.82 -14.71
CA GLY A 69 -10.81 12.86 -15.45
C GLY A 69 -9.40 12.70 -14.87
N GLY A 70 -8.78 13.82 -14.49
CA GLY A 70 -7.50 13.84 -13.76
C GLY A 70 -7.60 13.12 -12.42
N ALA A 71 -8.64 13.41 -11.61
CA ALA A 71 -8.82 12.76 -10.31
C ALA A 71 -8.99 11.24 -10.43
N PHE A 72 -9.84 10.77 -11.34
CA PHE A 72 -10.06 9.33 -11.56
C PHE A 72 -8.79 8.63 -12.07
N ALA A 73 -8.11 9.23 -13.06
CA ALA A 73 -6.87 8.68 -13.61
C ALA A 73 -5.74 8.63 -12.57
N THR A 74 -5.67 9.63 -11.69
CA THR A 74 -4.66 9.70 -10.63
C THR A 74 -4.88 8.64 -9.56
N ILE A 75 -6.13 8.35 -9.18
CA ILE A 75 -6.45 7.25 -8.24
C ILE A 75 -6.03 5.91 -8.85
N LEU A 76 -6.40 5.65 -10.10
CA LEU A 76 -6.06 4.41 -10.79
C LEU A 76 -4.54 4.25 -10.93
N PHE A 77 -3.86 5.32 -11.35
CA PHE A 77 -2.40 5.34 -11.46
C PHE A 77 -1.72 5.14 -10.11
N GLY A 78 -2.20 5.76 -9.03
CA GLY A 78 -1.65 5.60 -7.69
C GLY A 78 -1.71 4.15 -7.19
N ILE A 79 -2.84 3.47 -7.41
CA ILE A 79 -2.99 2.04 -7.07
C ILE A 79 -2.01 1.19 -7.89
N LEU A 80 -1.94 1.42 -9.20
CA LEU A 80 -1.08 0.65 -10.10
C LEU A 80 0.41 0.89 -9.81
N ALA A 81 0.82 2.14 -9.63
CA ALA A 81 2.21 2.51 -9.35
C ALA A 81 2.67 1.97 -7.99
N SER A 82 1.83 2.06 -6.96
CA SER A 82 2.13 1.47 -5.65
C SER A 82 2.28 -0.05 -5.76
N TYR A 83 1.39 -0.73 -6.47
CA TYR A 83 1.47 -2.18 -6.67
C TYR A 83 2.75 -2.60 -7.40
N MET A 84 3.16 -1.86 -8.44
CA MET A 84 4.38 -2.14 -9.21
C MET A 84 5.67 -1.84 -8.42
N LEU A 85 5.72 -0.73 -7.67
CA LEU A 85 6.93 -0.30 -6.96
C LEU A 85 7.22 -1.13 -5.71
N VAL A 86 6.18 -1.65 -5.04
CA VAL A 86 6.34 -2.48 -3.83
C VAL A 86 7.00 -3.83 -4.13
N GLN A 87 6.96 -4.31 -5.38
CA GLN A 87 7.61 -5.56 -5.81
C GLN A 87 9.14 -5.46 -5.82
N PHE A 88 9.70 -4.25 -5.80
CA PHE A 88 11.13 -4.03 -5.88
C PHE A 88 11.65 -3.53 -4.52
N ASP A 89 12.38 -4.40 -3.82
CA ASP A 89 12.96 -4.11 -2.49
C ASP A 89 13.81 -2.83 -2.49
N TYR A 90 14.53 -2.58 -3.59
CA TYR A 90 15.34 -1.38 -3.80
C TYR A 90 14.58 -0.06 -3.59
N PHE A 91 13.28 0.01 -3.89
CA PHE A 91 12.51 1.25 -3.73
C PHE A 91 11.84 1.39 -2.35
N VAL A 92 11.66 0.29 -1.63
CA VAL A 92 10.92 0.26 -0.36
C VAL A 92 11.84 0.27 0.84
N CYS A 93 12.98 -0.43 0.74
CA CYS A 93 13.89 -0.59 1.87
C CYS A 93 14.69 0.70 2.16
N PRO A 94 14.89 1.02 3.45
CA PRO A 94 15.75 2.12 3.84
C PRO A 94 17.21 1.83 3.47
N ILE A 95 17.97 2.89 3.25
CA ILE A 95 19.39 2.79 2.89
C ILE A 95 20.21 2.71 4.18
N GLU A 96 20.82 1.56 4.45
CA GLU A 96 21.68 1.36 5.61
C GLU A 96 23.11 0.99 5.20
N TYR A 97 24.09 1.54 5.91
CA TYR A 97 25.50 1.25 5.65
C TYR A 97 25.88 -0.01 6.43
N ASP A 98 26.22 -1.08 5.72
CA ASP A 98 26.63 -2.35 6.33
C ASP A 98 28.14 -2.36 6.55
N ASP A 99 28.56 -2.22 7.81
CA ASP A 99 29.97 -2.24 8.23
C ASP A 99 30.69 -3.53 7.83
N ALA A 100 29.98 -4.66 7.72
CA ALA A 100 30.57 -5.95 7.36
C ALA A 100 30.88 -6.07 5.86
N LYS A 101 30.09 -5.42 5.01
CA LYS A 101 30.27 -5.42 3.55
C LYS A 101 31.01 -4.17 3.03
N GLN A 102 31.24 -3.18 3.89
CA GLN A 102 31.75 -1.84 3.52
C GLN A 102 30.98 -1.25 2.33
N ALA A 103 29.67 -1.49 2.29
CA ALA A 103 28.80 -1.11 1.18
C ALA A 103 27.44 -0.66 1.70
N LEU A 104 26.76 0.19 0.93
CA LEU A 104 25.36 0.51 1.19
C LEU A 104 24.52 -0.71 0.82
N SER A 105 23.84 -1.29 1.81
CA SER A 105 22.92 -2.40 1.63
C SER A 105 21.49 -1.87 1.61
N MET A 106 20.65 -2.47 0.78
CA MET A 106 19.21 -2.17 0.71
C MET A 106 18.37 -3.42 1.04
N ASP A 107 18.95 -4.33 1.83
CA ASP A 107 18.26 -5.50 2.35
C ASP A 107 17.52 -5.10 3.63
N CYS A 108 16.18 -5.15 3.62
CA CYS A 108 15.37 -4.90 4.81
C CYS A 108 14.41 -6.06 5.11
N GLU A 109 14.28 -6.41 6.38
CA GLU A 109 13.20 -7.29 6.83
C GLU A 109 11.90 -6.48 6.95
N ARG A 110 10.86 -6.97 6.29
CA ARG A 110 9.53 -6.33 6.34
C ARG A 110 8.81 -6.76 7.61
N PHE A 111 8.56 -5.82 8.52
CA PHE A 111 7.77 -6.07 9.73
C PHE A 111 6.29 -5.82 9.46
N VAL A 112 5.45 -6.82 9.70
CA VAL A 112 3.98 -6.70 9.56
C VAL A 112 3.34 -6.91 10.92
N PHE A 113 2.67 -5.86 11.42
CA PHE A 113 1.94 -5.90 12.67
C PHE A 113 0.44 -6.07 12.39
N ILE A 114 -0.14 -7.16 12.87
CA ILE A 114 -1.55 -7.50 12.63
C ILE A 114 -2.31 -7.43 13.96
N ILE A 115 -3.37 -6.62 13.97
CA ILE A 115 -4.23 -6.42 15.14
C ILE A 115 -5.48 -7.29 14.97
N GLY A 116 -5.57 -8.34 15.79
CA GLY A 116 -6.69 -9.28 15.84
C GLY A 116 -6.37 -10.64 15.22
N CYS A 117 -6.53 -11.69 16.03
CA CYS A 117 -6.35 -13.09 15.64
C CYS A 117 -7.65 -13.70 15.05
N GLY A 118 -8.54 -12.89 14.48
CA GLY A 118 -9.71 -13.41 13.77
C GLY A 118 -9.32 -14.17 12.49
N PRO A 119 -10.26 -14.88 11.84
CA PRO A 119 -9.97 -15.67 10.63
C PRO A 119 -9.32 -14.83 9.51
N CYS A 120 -9.79 -13.60 9.28
CA CYS A 120 -9.18 -12.70 8.30
C CYS A 120 -7.78 -12.22 8.70
N GLY A 121 -7.56 -11.93 9.99
CA GLY A 121 -6.27 -11.47 10.50
C GLY A 121 -5.21 -12.57 10.46
N LEU A 122 -5.57 -13.79 10.88
CA LEU A 122 -4.71 -14.96 10.76
C LEU A 122 -4.43 -15.31 9.29
N ARG A 123 -5.43 -15.19 8.40
CA ARG A 123 -5.21 -15.41 6.97
C ARG A 123 -4.21 -14.41 6.38
N MET A 124 -4.30 -13.15 6.78
CA MET A 124 -3.35 -12.10 6.41
C MET A 124 -1.96 -12.36 7.00
N ALA A 125 -1.88 -12.89 8.22
CA ALA A 125 -0.62 -13.27 8.85
C ALA A 125 0.10 -14.38 8.08
N ILE A 126 -0.65 -15.38 7.63
CA ILE A 126 -0.11 -16.49 6.83
C ILE A 126 0.44 -15.98 5.48
N GLU A 127 -0.32 -15.18 4.72
CA GLU A 127 0.21 -14.59 3.47
C GLU A 127 1.47 -13.77 3.73
N SER A 128 1.44 -12.90 4.74
CA SER A 128 2.56 -12.02 5.06
C SER A 128 3.81 -12.84 5.42
N ALA A 129 3.65 -13.93 6.16
CA ALA A 129 4.74 -14.83 6.49
C ALA A 129 5.26 -15.62 5.26
N LEU A 130 4.37 -16.06 4.37
CA LEU A 130 4.76 -16.72 3.11
C LEU A 130 5.51 -15.78 2.15
N LEU A 131 5.25 -14.48 2.22
CA LEU A 131 6.00 -13.43 1.52
C LEU A 131 7.37 -13.12 2.15
N GLY A 132 7.74 -13.82 3.23
CA GLY A 132 9.01 -13.62 3.93
C GLY A 132 9.02 -12.44 4.90
N CYS A 133 7.87 -11.86 5.23
CA CYS A 133 7.79 -10.80 6.22
C CYS A 133 7.86 -11.37 7.64
N GLN A 134 8.45 -10.61 8.57
CA GLN A 134 8.38 -10.89 9.98
C GLN A 134 7.03 -10.43 10.54
N VAL A 135 6.15 -11.38 10.85
CA VAL A 135 4.77 -11.09 11.28
C VAL A 135 4.63 -11.18 12.79
N THR A 136 4.06 -10.14 13.40
CA THR A 136 3.65 -10.15 14.80
C THR A 136 2.15 -9.92 14.87
N VAL A 137 1.42 -10.86 15.47
CA VAL A 137 -0.04 -10.79 15.63
C VAL A 137 -0.38 -10.56 17.09
N VAL A 138 -1.25 -9.59 17.38
CA VAL A 138 -1.72 -9.28 18.73
C VAL A 138 -3.25 -9.30 18.75
N ASP A 139 -3.83 -10.07 19.66
CA ASP A 139 -5.27 -9.99 19.97
C ASP A 139 -5.44 -9.56 21.43
N LYS A 140 -6.56 -8.88 21.71
CA LYS A 140 -6.93 -8.50 23.07
C LYS A 140 -7.37 -9.72 23.90
N ARG A 141 -7.86 -10.77 23.25
CA ARG A 141 -8.43 -11.96 23.89
C ARG A 141 -7.36 -13.06 24.02
N ASP A 142 -7.42 -13.77 25.13
CA ASP A 142 -6.53 -14.91 25.41
C ASP A 142 -7.02 -16.24 24.78
N GLY A 143 -8.21 -16.26 24.16
CA GLY A 143 -8.76 -17.47 23.55
C GLY A 143 -9.97 -17.25 22.63
N PHE A 144 -10.31 -18.28 21.85
CA PHE A 144 -11.46 -18.31 20.95
C PHE A 144 -12.68 -18.95 21.62
N THR A 145 -13.76 -18.19 21.78
CA THR A 145 -14.98 -18.62 22.50
C THR A 145 -16.25 -18.66 21.64
N ARG A 146 -16.17 -18.25 20.38
CA ARG A 146 -17.33 -18.20 19.48
C ARG A 146 -17.62 -19.60 18.94
N ASN A 147 -18.89 -19.97 18.94
CA ASN A 147 -19.40 -21.23 18.35
C ASN A 147 -20.29 -20.96 17.11
N ASN A 148 -20.28 -19.73 16.60
CA ASN A 148 -21.12 -19.33 15.49
C ASN A 148 -20.61 -19.95 14.20
N VAL A 149 -21.45 -20.74 13.56
CA VAL A 149 -21.11 -21.42 12.32
C VAL A 149 -21.15 -20.47 11.14
N LEU A 150 -20.06 -20.41 10.37
CA LEU A 150 -19.90 -19.61 9.15
C LEU A 150 -19.98 -20.51 7.92
N HIS A 151 -20.71 -20.07 6.90
CA HIS A 151 -20.74 -20.71 5.60
C HIS A 151 -19.45 -20.41 4.82
N LEU A 152 -18.78 -21.44 4.33
CA LEU A 152 -17.53 -21.35 3.57
C LEU A 152 -17.83 -21.41 2.07
N TRP A 153 -17.26 -20.48 1.33
CA TRP A 153 -17.30 -20.53 -0.14
C TRP A 153 -16.31 -21.57 -0.66
N THR A 154 -16.57 -22.11 -1.84
CA THR A 154 -15.75 -23.18 -2.45
C THR A 154 -14.28 -22.80 -2.59
N PHE A 155 -13.99 -21.53 -2.90
CA PHE A 155 -12.61 -21.02 -2.98
C PHE A 155 -11.91 -21.02 -1.61
N LEU A 156 -12.60 -20.68 -0.53
CA LEU A 156 -12.05 -20.74 0.83
C LEU A 156 -11.81 -22.17 1.27
N ILE A 157 -12.68 -23.11 0.89
CA ILE A 157 -12.46 -24.53 1.20
C ILE A 157 -11.19 -25.04 0.53
N HIS A 158 -10.95 -24.66 -0.73
CA HIS A 158 -9.74 -25.03 -1.44
C HIS A 158 -8.48 -24.41 -0.80
N ASP A 159 -8.54 -23.12 -0.47
CA ASP A 159 -7.46 -22.38 0.20
C ASP A 159 -7.11 -22.99 1.58
N LEU A 160 -8.10 -23.28 2.42
CA LEU A 160 -7.89 -23.93 3.71
C LEU A 160 -7.37 -25.36 3.57
N LYS A 161 -7.80 -26.09 2.55
CA LYS A 161 -7.23 -27.42 2.23
C LYS A 161 -5.77 -27.33 1.81
N SER A 162 -5.37 -26.33 1.02
CA SER A 162 -3.96 -26.11 0.67
C SER A 162 -3.10 -25.73 1.87
N LEU A 163 -3.69 -25.07 2.87
CA LEU A 163 -3.05 -24.80 4.17
C LEU A 163 -3.10 -26.00 5.13
N ALA A 164 -3.41 -27.20 4.63
CA ALA A 164 -3.49 -28.44 5.39
C ALA A 164 -4.48 -28.40 6.59
N ALA A 165 -5.57 -27.62 6.51
CA ALA A 165 -6.57 -27.52 7.59
C ALA A 165 -7.16 -28.88 8.01
N LYS A 166 -7.18 -29.88 7.11
CA LYS A 166 -7.63 -31.25 7.40
C LYS A 166 -6.73 -31.99 8.41
N GLN A 167 -5.45 -31.64 8.49
CA GLN A 167 -4.52 -32.20 9.47
C GLN A 167 -4.79 -31.67 10.88
N PHE A 168 -5.15 -30.39 11.00
CA PHE A 168 -5.46 -29.75 12.27
C PHE A 168 -6.89 -30.05 12.73
N PHE A 169 -7.84 -30.13 11.80
CA PHE A 169 -9.25 -30.41 12.07
C PHE A 169 -9.72 -31.58 11.22
N GLY A 170 -9.62 -32.80 11.75
CA GLY A 170 -9.92 -34.03 11.00
C GLY A 170 -11.35 -34.16 10.47
N LYS A 171 -12.30 -33.39 11.03
CA LYS A 171 -13.69 -33.31 10.56
C LYS A 171 -13.92 -32.25 9.47
N PHE A 172 -12.89 -31.49 9.10
CA PHE A 172 -12.98 -30.38 8.15
C PHE A 172 -13.37 -30.92 6.76
N CYS A 173 -14.54 -30.48 6.27
CA CYS A 173 -15.13 -30.92 4.99
C CYS A 173 -15.16 -32.45 4.81
N SER A 174 -15.50 -33.22 5.86
CA SER A 174 -15.83 -34.65 5.71
C SER A 174 -17.24 -34.78 5.14
N GLY A 175 -17.37 -35.07 3.85
CA GLY A 175 -18.65 -35.11 3.13
C GLY A 175 -19.01 -33.75 2.48
N SER A 176 -20.30 -33.41 2.44
CA SER A 176 -20.85 -32.15 1.88
C SER A 176 -20.97 -31.02 2.91
N ILE A 177 -20.03 -30.96 3.86
CA ILE A 177 -20.06 -30.01 4.98
C ILE A 177 -19.26 -28.75 4.60
N ASP A 178 -19.98 -27.66 4.32
CA ASP A 178 -19.42 -26.37 3.88
C ASP A 178 -19.39 -25.33 5.01
N HIS A 179 -19.25 -25.76 6.27
CA HIS A 179 -19.37 -24.85 7.41
C HIS A 179 -18.38 -25.15 8.56
N ILE A 180 -17.91 -24.09 9.24
CA ILE A 180 -16.96 -24.14 10.37
C ILE A 180 -17.43 -23.20 11.51
N SER A 181 -17.26 -23.61 12.77
CA SER A 181 -17.64 -22.85 13.99
C SER A 181 -16.56 -21.90 14.47
#